data_AF-A0A843DYR2-F1
#
_entry.id   AF-A0A843DYR2-F1
#
_cell.length_a   1.000
_cell.length_b   1.000
_cell.length_c   1.000
_cell.angle_alpha   90.00
_cell.angle_beta   90.00
_cell.angle_gamma   90.00
#
_symmetry.space_group_name_H-M   'P 1'
#
loop_
_entity.id
_entity.type
_entity.pdbx_description
1 polymer ?
#
loop_
_entity_poly.entity_id
_entity_poly.type
_entity_poly.pdbx_seq_one_letter_code
_entity_poly.pdbx_strand_id
1 'polypeptide(L)'
;MEGGLGNKSTAIALVMVMMMGSILIFAMYEMAMFNNPDPHDHSHEYEVTGILFGEECEGSAESSYRPESAGEYLYQFVYEATSASHTVKNSVGLFFDINDRPLSMYSYRGQESLDGILYDLWSISIGDVEYLFYIGDLCKVVKFTVSGSNYSLSARLVN
;
A
#
# COMPACT_ATOMS: atom_id res chain seq x y z
N MET A 1 -29.36 8.50 -58.71
CA MET A 1 -28.09 8.43 -57.98
C MET A 1 -27.92 9.77 -57.29
N GLU A 2 -28.00 9.81 -55.97
CA GLU A 2 -27.44 10.85 -55.08
C GLU A 2 -28.08 10.69 -53.70
N GLY A 3 -27.40 9.95 -52.84
CA GLY A 3 -27.78 9.74 -51.44
C GLY A 3 -26.52 9.34 -50.70
N GLY A 4 -25.67 10.31 -50.35
CA GLY A 4 -24.33 9.97 -49.88
C GLY A 4 -23.49 11.06 -49.22
N LEU A 5 -24.04 12.24 -48.90
CA LEU A 5 -23.29 13.27 -48.17
C LEU A 5 -23.78 13.52 -46.73
N GLY A 6 -25.08 13.38 -46.45
CA GLY A 6 -25.62 13.61 -45.09
C GLY A 6 -25.07 12.62 -44.05
N ASN A 7 -24.88 11.36 -44.43
CA ASN A 7 -24.51 10.30 -43.48
C ASN A 7 -23.03 10.34 -43.06
N LYS A 8 -22.14 10.86 -43.90
CA LYS A 8 -20.69 10.91 -43.62
C LYS A 8 -20.32 12.11 -42.73
N SER A 9 -20.89 13.28 -43.00
CA SER A 9 -20.65 14.46 -42.17
C SER A 9 -21.20 14.31 -40.75
N THR A 10 -22.37 13.68 -40.59
CA THR A 10 -22.91 13.38 -39.25
C THR A 10 -22.06 12.35 -38.50
N ALA A 11 -21.56 11.31 -39.19
CA ALA A 11 -20.66 10.33 -38.58
C ALA A 11 -19.32 10.95 -38.15
N ILE A 12 -18.75 11.83 -38.98
CA ILE A 12 -17.50 12.55 -38.66
C ILE A 12 -17.71 13.48 -37.44
N ALA A 13 -18.80 14.25 -37.42
CA ALA A 13 -19.13 15.11 -36.29
C ALA A 13 -19.33 14.32 -34.98
N LEU A 14 -20.01 13.17 -35.06
CA LEU A 14 -20.25 12.29 -33.91
C LEU A 14 -18.93 11.71 -33.36
N VAL A 15 -18.03 11.27 -34.24
CA VAL A 15 -16.70 10.76 -33.85
C VAL A 15 -15.85 11.87 -33.25
N MET A 16 -15.89 13.09 -33.78
CA MET A 16 -15.20 14.24 -33.18
C MET A 16 -15.75 14.58 -31.79
N VAL A 17 -17.07 14.56 -31.59
CA VAL A 17 -17.69 14.78 -30.28
C VAL A 17 -17.29 13.69 -29.30
N MET A 18 -17.27 12.42 -29.72
CA MET A 18 -16.80 11.33 -28.88
C MET A 18 -15.32 11.47 -28.52
N MET A 19 -14.44 11.78 -29.48
CA MET A 19 -13.01 11.98 -29.22
C MET A 19 -12.76 13.18 -28.28
N MET A 20 -13.44 14.30 -28.50
CA MET A 20 -13.35 15.46 -27.61
C MET A 20 -13.88 15.15 -26.21
N GLY A 21 -14.99 14.41 -26.11
CA GLY A 21 -15.53 13.94 -24.83
C GLY A 21 -14.55 13.05 -24.08
N SER A 22 -13.92 12.09 -24.77
CA SER A 22 -12.92 11.20 -24.18
C SER A 22 -11.68 11.96 -23.73
N ILE A 23 -11.20 12.92 -24.51
CA ILE A 23 -10.05 13.78 -24.14
C ILE A 23 -10.40 14.63 -22.92
N LEU A 24 -11.62 15.18 -22.85
CA LEU A 24 -12.05 16.00 -21.72
C LEU A 24 -12.17 15.17 -20.44
N ILE A 25 -12.76 13.97 -20.53
CA ILE A 25 -12.85 13.03 -19.41
C ILE A 25 -11.46 12.62 -18.96
N PHE A 26 -10.55 12.30 -19.89
CA PHE A 26 -9.16 11.97 -19.58
C PHE A 26 -8.43 13.14 -18.90
N ALA A 27 -8.57 14.37 -19.41
CA ALA A 27 -7.96 15.54 -18.81
C ALA A 27 -8.53 15.86 -17.42
N MET A 28 -9.83 15.67 -17.20
CA MET A 28 -10.44 15.81 -15.88
C MET A 28 -9.99 14.72 -14.92
N TYR A 29 -9.81 13.49 -15.40
CA TYR A 29 -9.28 12.36 -14.62
C TYR A 29 -7.82 12.61 -14.21
N GLU A 30 -6.95 12.97 -15.16
CA GLU A 30 -5.56 13.34 -14.90
C GLU A 30 -5.46 14.54 -13.95
N MET A 31 -6.30 15.56 -14.13
CA MET A 31 -6.33 16.74 -13.25
C MET A 31 -6.86 16.39 -11.84
N ALA A 32 -7.79 15.43 -11.73
CA ALA A 32 -8.26 14.93 -10.44
C ALA A 32 -7.16 14.11 -9.74
N MET A 33 -6.44 13.26 -10.47
CA MET A 33 -5.30 12.49 -9.95
C MET A 33 -4.10 13.37 -9.60
N PHE A 34 -3.85 14.44 -10.35
CA PHE A 34 -2.76 15.39 -10.08
C PHE A 34 -3.05 16.24 -8.83
N ASN A 35 -4.32 16.61 -8.61
CA ASN A 35 -4.71 17.43 -7.47
C ASN A 35 -5.03 16.61 -6.20
N ASN A 36 -5.32 15.32 -6.35
CA ASN A 36 -5.40 14.35 -5.27
C ASN A 36 -4.34 13.27 -5.53
N PRO A 37 -3.03 13.58 -5.30
CA PRO A 37 -2.01 12.57 -5.41
C PRO A 37 -2.44 11.38 -4.55
N ASP A 38 -2.47 10.20 -5.17
CA ASP A 38 -2.84 8.98 -4.48
C ASP A 38 -1.90 8.84 -3.28
N PRO A 39 -2.40 8.94 -2.02
CA PRO A 39 -1.56 8.84 -0.84
C PRO A 39 -0.84 7.49 -0.77
N HIS A 40 -1.27 6.52 -1.60
CA HIS A 40 -0.65 5.22 -1.71
C HIS A 40 0.67 5.18 -2.49
N ASP A 41 1.01 6.18 -3.31
CA ASP A 41 2.14 6.10 -4.25
C ASP A 41 3.53 6.44 -3.66
N HIS A 42 3.65 6.46 -2.33
CA HIS A 42 4.91 6.80 -1.67
C HIS A 42 5.51 5.61 -0.95
N SER A 43 6.77 5.32 -1.29
CA SER A 43 7.57 4.43 -0.47
C SER A 43 7.78 5.06 0.91
N HIS A 44 7.74 4.22 1.92
CA HIS A 44 7.99 4.64 3.30
C HIS A 44 9.22 3.92 3.83
N GLU A 45 10.02 4.62 4.61
CA GLU A 45 11.20 4.06 5.28
C GLU A 45 10.88 3.85 6.77
N TYR A 46 11.48 2.82 7.35
CA TYR A 46 11.26 2.43 8.73
C TYR A 46 12.60 2.09 9.39
N GLU A 47 12.71 2.42 10.66
CA GLU A 47 13.80 1.99 11.53
C GLU A 47 13.37 0.71 12.25
N VAL A 48 14.19 -0.33 12.15
CA VAL A 48 13.92 -1.65 12.75
C VAL A 48 14.77 -1.81 14.00
N THR A 49 14.14 -2.17 15.10
CA THR A 49 14.80 -2.52 16.36
C THR A 49 14.19 -3.80 16.93
N GLY A 50 14.93 -4.52 17.75
CA GLY A 50 14.38 -5.69 18.43
C GLY A 50 15.44 -6.68 18.87
N ILE A 51 15.02 -7.95 18.89
CA ILE A 51 15.86 -9.08 19.30
C ILE A 51 15.96 -10.08 18.14
N LEU A 52 17.19 -10.48 17.78
CA LEU A 52 17.51 -11.58 16.87
C LEU A 52 18.35 -12.62 17.62
N PHE A 53 17.84 -13.85 17.73
CA PHE A 53 18.53 -14.96 18.40
C PHE A 53 19.01 -14.64 19.83
N GLY A 54 18.27 -13.80 20.55
CA GLY A 54 18.61 -13.36 21.91
C GLY A 54 19.56 -12.17 21.99
N GLU A 55 19.99 -11.60 20.85
CA GLU A 55 20.83 -10.42 20.77
C GLU A 55 20.00 -9.20 20.33
N GLU A 56 20.32 -8.02 20.87
CA GLU A 56 19.77 -6.77 20.35
C GLU A 56 20.21 -6.56 18.90
N CYS A 57 19.28 -6.07 18.08
CA CYS A 57 19.52 -5.81 16.67
C CYS A 57 18.92 -4.48 16.23
N GLU A 58 19.53 -3.94 15.18
CA GLU A 58 19.09 -2.74 14.49
C GLU A 58 18.98 -3.02 13.00
N GLY A 59 18.26 -2.19 12.28
CA GLY A 59 18.18 -2.30 10.83
C GLY A 59 17.19 -1.33 10.23
N SER A 60 16.79 -1.63 9.00
CA SER A 60 15.92 -0.77 8.22
C SER A 60 14.85 -1.59 7.52
N ALA A 61 13.75 -0.93 7.22
CA ALA A 61 12.73 -1.50 6.36
C ALA A 61 12.19 -0.43 5.42
N GLU A 62 11.65 -0.91 4.31
CA GLU A 62 10.96 -0.09 3.33
C GLU A 62 9.60 -0.71 3.03
N SER A 63 8.59 0.12 2.78
CA SER A 63 7.35 -0.31 2.15
C SER A 63 7.25 0.34 0.79
N SER A 64 6.88 -0.43 -0.22
CA SER A 64 6.56 0.09 -1.56
C SER A 64 5.15 -0.32 -1.96
N TYR A 65 4.43 0.61 -2.57
CA TYR A 65 3.15 0.32 -3.17
C TYR A 65 3.34 -0.40 -4.50
N ARG A 66 2.52 -1.43 -4.73
CA ARG A 66 2.44 -2.18 -5.98
C ARG A 66 0.97 -2.33 -6.35
N PRO A 67 0.52 -1.75 -7.48
CA PRO A 67 -0.82 -2.04 -7.99
C PRO A 67 -0.88 -3.51 -8.41
N GLU A 68 -1.81 -4.27 -7.86
CA GLU A 68 -1.99 -5.69 -8.20
C GLU A 68 -3.17 -5.90 -9.16
N SER A 69 -4.35 -5.38 -8.80
CA SER A 69 -5.58 -5.55 -9.57
C SER A 69 -6.49 -4.31 -9.44
N ALA A 70 -7.57 -4.26 -10.23
CA ALA A 70 -8.53 -3.17 -10.14
C ALA A 70 -9.30 -3.24 -8.81
N GLY A 71 -8.91 -2.40 -7.86
CA GLY A 71 -9.55 -2.27 -6.56
C GLY A 71 -8.86 -2.99 -5.40
N GLU A 72 -7.63 -3.46 -5.61
CA GLU A 72 -6.78 -4.01 -4.55
C GLU A 72 -5.41 -3.31 -4.56
N TYR A 73 -4.96 -2.91 -3.38
CA TYR A 73 -3.72 -2.19 -3.18
C TYR A 73 -2.76 -3.06 -2.37
N LEU A 74 -1.60 -3.40 -2.93
CA LEU A 74 -0.57 -4.16 -2.22
C LEU A 74 0.54 -3.22 -1.74
N TYR A 75 0.82 -3.26 -0.44
CA TYR A 75 2.05 -2.74 0.13
C TYR A 75 3.01 -3.89 0.40
N GLN A 76 4.15 -3.86 -0.26
CA GLN A 76 5.23 -4.79 0.01
C GLN A 76 6.19 -4.17 1.02
N PHE A 77 6.25 -4.75 2.22
CA PHE A 77 7.24 -4.42 3.24
C PHE A 77 8.46 -5.32 3.07
N VAL A 78 9.65 -4.75 3.05
CA VAL A 78 10.94 -5.46 3.06
C VAL A 78 11.71 -4.95 4.26
N TYR A 79 12.15 -5.85 5.12
CA TYR A 79 12.92 -5.48 6.31
C TYR A 79 14.22 -6.27 6.38
N GLU A 80 15.24 -5.60 6.90
CA GLU A 80 16.53 -6.15 7.22
C GLU A 80 16.88 -5.78 8.65
N ALA A 81 17.27 -6.76 9.46
CA ALA A 81 17.72 -6.55 10.83
C ALA A 81 19.03 -7.30 11.04
N THR A 82 19.98 -6.65 11.71
CA THR A 82 21.33 -7.15 11.93
C THR A 82 21.69 -7.04 13.41
N SER A 83 22.18 -8.13 13.98
CA SER A 83 22.85 -8.21 15.28
C SER A 83 24.36 -8.41 15.08
N ALA A 84 25.12 -8.60 16.16
CA ALA A 84 26.56 -8.87 16.07
C ALA A 84 26.87 -10.17 15.30
N SER A 85 25.98 -11.16 15.41
CA SER A 85 26.23 -12.52 14.89
C SER A 85 25.31 -12.92 13.73
N HIS A 86 24.20 -12.20 13.51
CA HIS A 86 23.14 -12.62 12.59
C HIS A 86 22.58 -11.46 11.77
N THR A 87 22.19 -11.74 10.52
CA THR A 87 21.39 -10.84 9.70
C THR A 87 20.17 -11.60 9.20
N VAL A 88 19.00 -10.99 9.30
CA VAL A 88 17.74 -11.49 8.73
C VAL A 88 17.22 -10.45 7.76
N LYS A 89 16.88 -10.89 6.54
CA LYS A 89 16.21 -10.10 5.53
C LYS A 89 14.99 -10.85 5.01
N ASN A 90 13.83 -10.23 5.08
CA ASN A 90 12.55 -10.84 4.71
C ASN A 90 11.58 -9.80 4.18
N SER A 91 10.45 -10.28 3.66
CA SER A 91 9.40 -9.41 3.14
C SER A 91 8.01 -9.96 3.45
N VAL A 92 7.04 -9.06 3.58
CA VAL A 92 5.62 -9.38 3.80
C VAL A 92 4.74 -8.42 3.02
N GLY A 93 3.66 -8.95 2.43
CA GLY A 93 2.65 -8.14 1.76
C GLY A 93 1.52 -7.75 2.71
N LEU A 94 0.97 -6.56 2.54
CA LEU A 94 -0.28 -6.08 3.14
C LEU A 94 -1.22 -5.63 2.02
N PHE A 95 -2.35 -6.33 1.87
CA PHE A 95 -3.33 -6.04 0.82
C PHE A 95 -4.53 -5.30 1.40
N PHE A 96 -4.92 -4.22 0.74
CA PHE A 96 -6.09 -3.41 1.08
C PHE A 96 -7.15 -3.48 -0.02
N ASP A 97 -8.42 -3.37 0.35
CA ASP A 97 -9.54 -3.22 -0.57
C ASP A 97 -9.76 -1.74 -0.98
N ILE A 98 -10.76 -1.50 -1.84
CA ILE A 98 -11.20 -0.16 -2.26
C ILE A 98 -11.65 0.77 -1.12
N ASN A 99 -11.82 0.26 0.10
CA ASN A 99 -12.25 1.02 1.27
C ASN A 99 -11.10 1.23 2.27
N ASP A 100 -9.86 1.05 1.84
CA ASP A 100 -8.65 1.18 2.65
C ASP A 100 -8.60 0.20 3.83
N ARG A 101 -9.22 -0.99 3.68
CA ARG A 101 -9.25 -2.03 4.71
C ARG A 101 -8.40 -3.22 4.33
N PRO A 102 -7.58 -3.76 5.26
CA PRO A 102 -6.90 -5.03 5.02
C PRO A 102 -7.87 -6.14 4.61
N LEU A 103 -7.48 -6.95 3.62
CA LEU A 103 -8.30 -8.05 3.10
C LEU A 103 -8.62 -9.11 4.17
N SER A 104 -9.59 -9.98 3.88
CA SER A 104 -10.09 -11.01 4.80
C SER A 104 -9.07 -12.03 5.31
N MET A 105 -7.87 -12.11 4.70
CA MET A 105 -6.78 -12.94 5.20
C MET A 105 -6.04 -12.34 6.40
N TYR A 106 -6.27 -11.06 6.71
CA TYR A 106 -5.78 -10.40 7.90
C TYR A 106 -6.83 -10.47 9.01
N SER A 107 -6.36 -10.62 10.25
CA SER A 107 -7.20 -10.64 11.45
C SER A 107 -7.15 -9.31 12.17
N TYR A 108 -8.31 -8.70 12.41
CA TYR A 108 -8.40 -7.50 13.24
C TYR A 108 -8.10 -7.85 14.70
N ARG A 109 -7.24 -7.07 15.35
CA ARG A 109 -6.79 -7.27 16.75
C ARG A 109 -7.29 -6.18 17.70
N GLY A 110 -7.95 -5.14 17.19
CA GLY A 110 -8.45 -4.02 17.98
C GLY A 110 -7.75 -2.71 17.63
N GLN A 111 -7.70 -1.78 18.58
CA GLN A 111 -7.06 -0.48 18.43
C GLN A 111 -6.06 -0.24 19.55
N GLU A 112 -4.97 0.45 19.25
CA GLU A 112 -3.96 0.86 20.21
C GLU A 112 -3.60 2.32 20.01
N SER A 113 -3.39 3.03 21.12
CA SER A 113 -2.93 4.41 21.09
C SER A 113 -1.40 4.44 21.03
N LEU A 114 -0.84 4.96 19.94
CA LEU A 114 0.59 5.23 19.79
C LEU A 114 0.79 6.73 19.69
N ASP A 115 1.60 7.30 20.60
CA ASP A 115 1.91 8.73 20.63
C ASP A 115 0.64 9.64 20.66
N GLY A 116 -0.43 9.14 21.28
CA GLY A 116 -1.73 9.84 21.43
C GLY A 116 -2.70 9.68 20.25
N ILE A 117 -2.32 8.93 19.21
CA ILE A 117 -3.16 8.65 18.03
C ILE A 117 -3.60 7.18 18.08
N LEU A 118 -4.88 6.93 17.81
CA LEU A 118 -5.44 5.58 17.72
C LEU A 118 -5.13 4.97 16.36
N TYR A 119 -4.59 3.76 16.35
CA TYR A 119 -4.32 2.98 15.15
C TYR A 119 -5.10 1.67 15.20
N ASP A 120 -5.56 1.21 14.04
CA ASP A 120 -6.16 -0.11 13.89
C ASP A 120 -5.06 -1.18 13.77
N LEU A 121 -5.22 -2.26 14.53
CA LEU A 121 -4.26 -3.35 14.56
C LEU A 121 -4.76 -4.52 13.71
N TRP A 122 -3.92 -4.94 12.77
CA TRP A 122 -4.21 -6.05 11.88
C TRP A 122 -3.04 -7.02 11.85
N SER A 123 -3.34 -8.32 11.90
CA SER A 123 -2.30 -9.35 11.93
C SER A 123 -2.47 -10.41 10.85
N ILE A 124 -1.36 -11.00 10.43
CA ILE A 124 -1.32 -12.20 9.61
C ILE A 124 -0.23 -13.13 10.15
N SER A 125 -0.49 -14.43 10.12
CA SER A 125 0.50 -15.45 10.47
C SER A 125 0.90 -16.19 9.19
N ILE A 126 2.20 -16.23 8.90
CA ILE A 126 2.77 -16.96 7.77
C ILE A 126 3.77 -17.96 8.34
N GLY A 127 3.38 -19.23 8.40
CA GLY A 127 4.18 -20.25 9.08
C GLY A 127 4.23 -20.01 10.60
N ASP A 128 5.45 -19.92 11.15
CA ASP A 128 5.70 -19.64 12.57
C ASP A 128 5.89 -18.14 12.89
N VAL A 129 5.67 -17.28 11.90
CA VAL A 129 5.89 -15.83 12.02
C VAL A 129 4.57 -15.09 12.05
N GLU A 130 4.34 -14.30 13.10
CA GLU A 130 3.23 -13.36 13.21
C GLU A 130 3.70 -11.95 12.83
N TYR A 131 2.97 -11.35 11.90
CA TYR A 131 3.11 -9.95 11.53
C TYR A 131 1.93 -9.18 12.08
N LEU A 132 2.17 -8.03 12.69
CA LEU A 132 1.15 -7.14 13.23
C LEU A 132 1.42 -5.72 12.73
N PHE A 133 0.43 -5.11 12.10
CA PHE A 133 0.50 -3.79 11.49
C PHE A 133 -0.37 -2.81 12.24
N TYR A 134 0.16 -1.62 12.49
CA TYR A 134 -0.54 -0.48 13.08
C TYR A 134 -0.89 0.47 11.95
N ILE A 135 -2.16 0.48 11.58
CA ILE A 135 -2.66 1.14 10.38
C ILE A 135 -3.43 2.39 10.82
N GLY A 136 -3.04 3.54 10.27
CA GLY A 136 -3.72 4.82 10.44
C GLY A 136 -4.57 5.17 9.24
N ASP A 137 -4.83 6.46 9.07
CA ASP A 137 -5.55 6.97 7.92
C ASP A 137 -4.82 6.67 6.60
N LEU A 138 -5.59 6.51 5.51
CA LEU A 138 -5.07 6.34 4.14
C LEU A 138 -4.11 5.15 3.99
N CYS A 139 -4.46 4.00 4.59
CA CYS A 139 -3.64 2.78 4.57
C CYS A 139 -2.23 2.93 5.17
N LYS A 140 -1.94 4.03 5.87
CA LYS A 140 -0.58 4.33 6.34
C LYS A 140 -0.20 3.42 7.50
N VAL A 141 0.83 2.60 7.31
CA VAL A 141 1.42 1.79 8.37
C VAL A 141 2.46 2.62 9.12
N VAL A 142 2.21 2.92 10.39
CA VAL A 142 3.14 3.72 11.21
C VAL A 142 4.13 2.86 11.99
N LYS A 143 3.76 1.60 12.21
CA LYS A 143 4.54 0.61 12.93
C LYS A 143 4.12 -0.77 12.45
N PHE A 144 5.07 -1.68 12.33
CA PHE A 144 4.75 -3.10 12.24
C PHE A 144 5.70 -3.90 13.13
N THR A 145 5.21 -4.99 13.69
CA THR A 145 6.03 -5.92 14.48
C THR A 145 6.06 -7.27 13.80
N VAL A 146 7.20 -7.95 13.93
CA VAL A 146 7.41 -9.29 13.42
C VAL A 146 7.88 -10.18 14.57
N SER A 147 7.10 -11.21 14.87
CA SER A 147 7.38 -12.12 15.97
C SER A 147 7.46 -13.55 15.44
N GLY A 148 8.61 -14.18 15.63
CA GLY A 148 8.82 -15.60 15.34
C GLY A 148 9.57 -16.29 16.49
N SER A 149 9.86 -17.57 16.33
CA SER A 149 10.47 -18.38 17.38
C SER A 149 11.81 -17.83 17.91
N ASN A 150 12.59 -17.19 17.04
CA ASN A 150 13.95 -16.72 17.35
C ASN A 150 14.14 -15.21 17.15
N TYR A 151 13.10 -14.46 16.85
CA TYR A 151 13.22 -13.02 16.66
C TYR A 151 11.93 -12.28 16.98
N SER A 152 12.08 -11.08 17.51
CA SER A 152 11.00 -10.14 17.82
C SER A 152 11.46 -8.77 17.40
N LEU A 153 10.95 -8.30 16.26
CA LEU A 153 11.32 -7.06 15.62
C LEU A 153 10.16 -6.07 15.68
N SER A 154 10.49 -4.79 15.79
CA SER A 154 9.57 -3.66 15.69
C SER A 154 10.16 -2.67 14.70
N ALA A 155 9.43 -2.41 13.63
CA ALA A 155 9.75 -1.39 12.65
C ALA A 155 8.85 -0.17 12.90
N ARG A 156 9.44 1.02 13.02
CA ARG A 156 8.71 2.29 13.14
C ARG A 156 9.00 3.17 11.93
N LEU A 157 7.96 3.82 11.43
CA LEU A 157 8.07 4.75 10.31
C LEU A 157 9.04 5.89 10.64
N VAL A 158 9.99 6.14 9.74
CA VAL A 158 10.88 7.30 9.77
C VAL A 158 10.21 8.40 8.95
N ASN A 159 9.98 9.56 9.56
CA ASN A 159 9.39 10.74 8.90
C ASN A 159 10.45 11.51 8.10
#